data_AF-A0A973U2Q3-F1
#
_entry.id   AF-A0A973U2Q3-F1
#
_cell.length_a   1.000
_cell.length_b   1.000
_cell.length_c   1.000
_cell.angle_alpha   90.00
_cell.angle_beta   90.00
_cell.angle_gamma   90.00
#
_symmetry.space_group_name_H-M   'P 1'
#
loop_
_entity.id
_entity.type
_entity.pdbx_description
1 polymer ?
#
loop_
_entity_poly.entity_id
_entity_poly.type
_entity_poly.pdbx_seq_one_letter_code
_entity_poly.pdbx_strand_id
1 'polypeptide(L)'
;MNHKAIPIWSWAGPAAAWALVLAGTGTPIIAVAAGMALIVTVTAAVHHAELIAHRVGEPFGTLILALSVTVIEVGLILSLMIAGKGDVSTLARDTVFAAVMLILNALVGICLL
;
A
#
# COMPACT_ATOMS: atom_id res chain seq x y z
N MET A 1 -10.79 1.90 29.25
CA MET A 1 -10.62 2.16 27.81
C MET A 1 -9.20 2.66 27.58
N ASN A 2 -8.24 1.76 27.35
CA ASN A 2 -6.87 2.19 27.11
C ASN A 2 -6.76 2.68 25.66
N HIS A 3 -6.58 3.99 25.50
CA HIS A 3 -6.15 4.59 24.24
C HIS A 3 -4.75 4.06 23.94
N LYS A 4 -4.62 2.87 23.31
CA LYS A 4 -3.36 2.45 22.71
C LYS A 4 -3.01 3.53 21.69
N ALA A 5 -2.03 4.36 22.05
CA ALA A 5 -1.49 5.37 21.16
C ALA A 5 -1.08 4.68 19.86
N ILE A 6 -1.50 5.25 18.74
CA ILE A 6 -1.07 4.81 17.42
C ILE A 6 0.47 4.69 17.43
N PRO A 7 1.01 3.54 17.02
CA PRO A 7 2.43 3.30 17.16
C PRO A 7 3.20 4.30 16.31
N ILE A 8 4.31 4.82 16.85
CA ILE A 8 5.02 5.97 16.27
C ILE A 8 5.55 5.68 14.86
N TRP A 9 5.82 4.40 14.55
CA TRP A 9 6.29 3.96 13.24
C TRP A 9 5.27 4.25 12.12
N SER A 10 3.96 4.19 12.42
CA SER A 10 2.92 4.43 11.43
C SER A 10 2.84 5.90 10.99
N TRP A 11 3.39 6.83 11.79
CA TRP A 11 3.53 8.23 11.42
C TRP A 11 4.93 8.55 10.89
N ALA A 12 5.97 7.99 11.53
CA ALA A 12 7.35 8.21 11.14
C ALA A 12 7.67 7.67 9.75
N GLY A 13 7.11 6.52 9.36
CA GLY A 13 7.32 5.89 8.05
C GLY A 13 6.92 6.79 6.88
N PRO A 14 5.64 7.20 6.77
CA PRO A 14 5.19 8.13 5.73
C PRO A 14 5.92 9.47 5.77
N ALA A 15 6.22 10.01 6.96
CA ALA A 15 6.96 11.27 7.09
C ALA A 15 8.40 11.15 6.56
N ALA A 16 9.09 10.04 6.86
CA ALA A 16 10.41 9.76 6.32
C ALA A 16 10.39 9.53 4.80
N ALA A 17 9.33 8.90 4.26
CA ALA A 17 9.15 8.73 2.82
C ALA A 17 9.05 10.09 2.11
N TRP A 18 8.26 11.03 2.66
CA TRP A 18 8.18 12.40 2.16
C TRP A 18 9.52 13.13 2.23
N ALA A 19 10.23 13.03 3.36
CA ALA A 19 11.55 13.62 3.51
C ALA A 19 12.56 13.07 2.48
N LEU A 20 12.52 11.76 2.22
CA LEU A 20 13.37 11.11 1.23
C LEU A 20 13.09 11.61 -0.19
N VAL A 21 11.81 11.78 -0.56
CA VAL A 21 11.43 12.34 -1.87
C VAL A 21 11.90 13.79 -2.01
N LEU A 22 11.77 14.60 -0.95
CA LEU A 22 12.21 16.00 -0.93
C LEU A 22 13.74 16.16 -0.96
N ALA A 23 14.48 15.20 -0.38
CA ALA A 23 15.94 15.19 -0.41
C ALA A 23 16.52 14.96 -1.83
N GLY A 24 15.67 14.60 -2.80
CA GLY A 24 16.02 14.45 -4.20
C GLY A 24 15.91 13.00 -4.67
N THR A 25 15.64 12.83 -5.96
CA THR A 25 15.53 11.53 -6.63
C THR A 25 16.61 11.41 -7.70
N GLY A 26 17.19 10.22 -7.90
CA GLY A 26 18.11 10.01 -9.04
C GLY A 26 19.33 9.12 -8.78
N THR A 27 19.64 8.75 -7.54
CA THR A 27 20.66 7.72 -7.27
C THR A 27 20.00 6.35 -7.07
N PRO A 28 20.66 5.24 -7.46
CA PRO A 28 20.10 3.90 -7.28
C PRO A 28 19.85 3.56 -5.80
N ILE A 29 20.68 4.10 -4.90
CA ILE A 29 20.52 3.92 -3.44
C ILE A 29 19.22 4.58 -2.97
N ILE A 30 18.95 5.81 -3.40
CA ILE A 30 17.71 6.51 -3.05
C ILE A 30 16.49 5.81 -3.65
N ALA A 31 16.61 5.25 -4.86
CA ALA A 31 15.51 4.49 -5.47
C ALA A 31 15.14 3.24 -4.66
N VAL A 32 16.14 2.46 -4.21
CA VAL A 32 15.90 1.30 -3.32
C VAL A 32 15.32 1.75 -1.98
N ALA A 33 15.86 2.81 -1.39
CA ALA A 33 15.34 3.38 -0.14
C ALA A 33 13.88 3.85 -0.29
N ALA A 34 13.52 4.45 -1.43
CA ALA A 34 12.16 4.89 -1.73
C ALA A 34 11.20 3.70 -1.89
N GLY A 35 11.64 2.61 -2.52
CA GLY A 35 10.87 1.36 -2.57
C GLY A 35 10.58 0.78 -1.19
N MET A 36 11.59 0.75 -0.31
CA MET A 36 11.41 0.32 1.09
C MET A 36 10.49 1.27 1.86
N ALA A 37 10.64 2.58 1.67
CA ALA A 37 9.79 3.59 2.30
C ALA A 37 8.32 3.48 1.83
N LEU A 38 8.11 3.14 0.55
CA LEU A 38 6.77 2.88 0.00
C LEU A 38 6.11 1.68 0.69
N ILE A 39 6.83 0.58 0.88
CA ILE A 39 6.32 -0.61 1.60
C ILE A 39 5.87 -0.21 3.01
N VAL A 40 6.74 0.48 3.76
CA VAL A 40 6.41 0.94 5.12
C VAL A 40 5.20 1.87 5.13
N THR A 41 5.09 2.76 4.14
CA THR A 41 3.98 3.72 4.01
C THR A 41 2.67 3.01 3.71
N VAL A 42 2.67 2.03 2.82
CA VAL A 42 1.49 1.21 2.52
C VAL A 42 1.04 0.42 3.75
N THR A 43 1.96 -0.24 4.46
CA THR A 43 1.63 -0.94 5.70
C THR A 43 1.08 0.00 6.77
N ALA A 44 1.64 1.21 6.89
CA ALA A 44 1.13 2.23 7.80
C ALA A 44 -0.29 2.69 7.42
N ALA A 45 -0.58 2.88 6.13
CA ALA A 45 -1.91 3.25 5.64
C ALA A 45 -2.95 2.16 5.94
N VAL A 46 -2.61 0.90 5.67
CA VAL A 46 -3.48 -0.25 5.99
C VAL A 46 -3.73 -0.35 7.50
N HIS A 47 -2.71 -0.12 8.33
CA HIS A 47 -2.89 -0.12 9.78
C HIS A 47 -3.88 0.96 10.25
N HIS A 48 -3.80 2.17 9.69
CA HIS A 48 -4.79 3.21 9.99
C HIS A 48 -6.20 2.82 9.55
N ALA A 49 -6.34 2.23 8.36
CA ALA A 49 -7.61 1.73 7.86
C ALA A 49 -8.20 0.64 8.78
N GLU A 50 -7.38 -0.29 9.27
CA GLU A 50 -7.78 -1.34 10.20
C GLU A 50 -8.24 -0.75 11.55
N LEU A 51 -7.50 0.23 12.08
CA LEU A 51 -7.90 0.90 13.32
C LEU A 51 -9.26 1.60 13.17
N ILE A 52 -9.50 2.25 12.03
CA ILE A 52 -10.81 2.87 11.74
C ILE A 52 -11.88 1.79 11.60
N ALA A 53 -11.62 0.73 10.84
CA ALA A 53 -12.54 -0.37 10.63
C ALA A 53 -12.97 -1.03 11.95
N HIS A 54 -12.03 -1.29 12.84
CA HIS A 54 -12.29 -1.88 14.15
C HIS A 54 -13.10 -0.94 15.06
N ARG A 55 -12.91 0.38 14.93
CA ARG A 55 -13.68 1.38 15.71
C ARG A 55 -15.11 1.51 15.21
N VAL A 56 -15.32 1.39 13.90
CA VAL A 56 -16.64 1.46 13.28
C VAL A 56 -17.43 0.18 13.53
N GLY A 57 -16.77 -0.98 13.58
CA GLY A 57 -17.42 -2.27 13.77
C GLY A 57 -18.19 -2.75 12.54
N GLU A 58 -18.73 -3.97 12.61
CA GLU A 58 -19.42 -4.59 11.47
C GLU A 58 -20.85 -4.06 11.29
N PRO A 59 -21.32 -3.92 10.03
CA PRO A 59 -20.72 -4.39 8.76
C PRO A 59 -19.79 -3.36 8.08
N PHE A 60 -19.79 -2.11 8.54
CA PHE A 60 -19.11 -1.01 7.84
C PHE A 60 -17.59 -1.06 7.95
N GLY A 61 -17.04 -1.62 9.04
CA GLY A 61 -15.60 -1.79 9.21
C GLY A 61 -14.97 -2.61 8.07
N THR A 62 -15.59 -3.72 7.70
CA THR A 62 -15.13 -4.57 6.59
C THR A 62 -15.15 -3.82 5.26
N LEU A 63 -16.19 -3.03 5.00
CA LEU A 63 -16.28 -2.19 3.80
C LEU A 63 -15.19 -1.11 3.77
N ILE A 64 -14.90 -0.47 4.91
CA ILE A 64 -13.85 0.55 5.03
C ILE A 64 -12.49 -0.06 4.73
N LEU A 65 -12.18 -1.24 5.28
CA LEU A 65 -10.90 -1.90 5.05
C LEU A 65 -10.74 -2.31 3.57
N ALA A 66 -11.79 -2.92 2.98
CA ALA A 66 -11.78 -3.33 1.58
C ALA A 66 -11.63 -2.13 0.63
N LEU A 67 -12.36 -1.04 0.89
CA LEU A 67 -12.25 0.20 0.11
C LEU A 67 -10.85 0.82 0.24
N SER A 68 -10.27 0.82 1.44
CA SER A 68 -8.95 1.39 1.66
C SER A 68 -7.87 0.64 0.87
N VAL A 69 -7.90 -0.70 0.88
CA VAL A 69 -6.93 -1.52 0.13
C VAL A 69 -7.08 -1.32 -1.38
N THR A 70 -8.32 -1.26 -1.90
CA THR A 70 -8.54 -1.03 -3.34
C THR A 70 -8.09 0.36 -3.79
N VAL A 71 -8.28 1.40 -2.97
CA VAL A 71 -7.76 2.74 -3.25
C VAL A 71 -6.24 2.75 -3.30
N ILE A 72 -5.57 2.05 -2.37
CA ILE A 72 -4.10 1.94 -2.37
C ILE A 72 -3.63 1.23 -3.66
N GLU A 73 -4.25 0.10 -4.00
CA GLU A 73 -3.91 -0.69 -5.18
C GLU A 73 -4.09 0.12 -6.47
N VAL A 74 -5.26 0.73 -6.67
CA VAL A 74 -5.56 1.56 -7.86
C VAL A 74 -4.62 2.77 -7.93
N GLY A 75 -4.29 3.39 -6.78
CA GLY A 75 -3.32 4.49 -6.72
C GLY A 75 -1.92 4.09 -7.15
N LEU A 76 -1.46 2.89 -6.78
CA LEU A 76 -0.17 2.35 -7.22
C LEU A 76 -0.18 2.04 -8.72
N ILE A 77 -1.24 1.43 -9.24
CA ILE A 77 -1.41 1.16 -10.67
C ILE A 77 -1.37 2.48 -11.46
N LEU A 78 -2.15 3.48 -11.03
CA LEU A 78 -2.19 4.78 -11.67
C LEU A 78 -0.82 5.47 -11.65
N SER A 79 -0.10 5.39 -10.53
CA SER A 79 1.24 5.94 -10.41
C SER A 79 2.21 5.32 -11.42
N LEU A 80 2.14 4.00 -11.61
CA LEU A 80 2.95 3.29 -12.60
C LEU A 80 2.58 3.66 -14.04
N MET A 81 1.29 3.78 -14.35
CA MET A 81 0.82 4.18 -15.68
C MET A 81 1.24 5.60 -16.04
N ILE A 82 1.18 6.54 -15.08
CA ILE A 82 1.62 7.92 -15.28
C ILE A 82 3.14 7.99 -15.45
N ALA A 83 3.90 7.19 -14.68
CA ALA A 83 5.36 7.18 -14.74
C ALA A 83 5.91 6.46 -15.99
N GLY A 84 5.14 5.53 -16.56
CA GLY A 84 5.56 4.71 -17.70
C GLY A 84 5.78 5.54 -18.98
N LYS A 85 6.85 5.21 -19.71
CA LYS A 85 7.14 5.78 -21.04
C LYS A 85 6.84 4.71 -22.09
N GLY A 86 5.92 4.98 -23.01
CA GLY A 86 5.54 4.06 -24.09
C GLY A 86 4.09 3.60 -24.01
N ASP A 87 3.78 2.43 -24.57
CA ASP A 87 2.43 1.86 -24.53
C ASP A 87 2.15 1.22 -23.15
N VAL A 88 1.51 2.01 -22.28
CA VAL A 88 1.08 1.58 -20.94
C VAL A 88 -0.37 1.08 -20.91
N SER A 89 -1.01 0.92 -22.08
CA SER A 89 -2.42 0.53 -22.20
C SER A 89 -2.74 -0.82 -21.53
N THR A 90 -1.80 -1.76 -21.58
CA THR A 90 -1.98 -3.09 -20.97
C THR A 90 -1.58 -3.14 -19.50
N LEU A 91 -0.82 -2.15 -19.01
CA LEU A 91 -0.16 -2.23 -17.70
C LEU A 91 -1.16 -2.36 -16.56
N ALA A 92 -2.25 -1.57 -16.56
CA ALA A 92 -3.30 -1.70 -15.56
C ALA A 92 -3.91 -3.11 -15.54
N ARG A 93 -4.31 -3.62 -16.70
CA ARG A 93 -4.90 -4.95 -16.81
C ARG A 93 -3.92 -6.03 -16.33
N ASP A 94 -2.67 -5.94 -16.73
CA ASP A 94 -1.65 -6.93 -16.39
C ASP A 94 -1.34 -6.91 -14.88
N THR A 95 -1.32 -5.73 -14.24
CA THR A 95 -1.16 -5.61 -12.78
C THR A 95 -2.33 -6.17 -12.00
N VAL A 96 -3.58 -5.96 -12.45
CA VAL A 96 -4.77 -6.53 -11.81
C VAL A 96 -4.77 -8.06 -11.95
N PHE A 97 -4.43 -8.60 -13.12
CA PHE A 97 -4.30 -10.04 -13.29
C PHE A 97 -3.20 -10.63 -12.40
N ALA A 98 -2.06 -9.95 -12.27
CA ALA A 98 -1.00 -10.36 -11.36
C ALA A 98 -1.47 -10.37 -9.89
N ALA A 99 -2.21 -9.35 -9.45
CA ALA A 99 -2.76 -9.28 -8.10
C ALA A 99 -3.71 -10.45 -7.81
N VAL A 100 -4.64 -10.74 -8.74
CA VAL A 100 -5.56 -11.89 -8.63
C VAL A 100 -4.79 -13.21 -8.55
N MET A 101 -3.77 -13.40 -9.41
CA MET A 101 -2.94 -14.61 -9.38
C MET A 101 -2.15 -14.76 -8.07
N LEU A 102 -1.67 -13.66 -7.49
CA LEU A 102 -0.96 -13.67 -6.22
C LEU A 102 -1.90 -14.05 -5.07
N ILE A 103 -3.11 -13.50 -5.04
CA ILE A 103 -4.11 -13.84 -4.02
C ILE A 103 -4.53 -15.31 -4.16
N LEU A 104 -4.91 -15.76 -5.35
CA LEU A 104 -5.48 -17.09 -5.54
C LEU A 104 -4.46 -18.23 -5.44
N ASN A 105 -3.22 -18.02 -5.86
CA ASN A 105 -2.21 -19.09 -5.86
C ASN A 105 -1.25 -18.98 -4.67
N ALA A 106 -0.70 -17.79 -4.40
CA ALA A 106 0.31 -17.64 -3.36
C ALA A 106 -0.32 -17.48 -1.98
N LEU A 107 -1.24 -16.53 -1.78
CA LEU A 107 -1.86 -16.31 -0.46
C LEU A 107 -2.68 -17.53 -0.03
N VAL A 108 -3.65 -17.96 -0.86
CA VAL A 108 -4.47 -19.14 -0.55
C VAL A 108 -3.60 -20.40 -0.42
N GLY A 109 -2.59 -20.56 -1.28
CA GLY A 109 -1.66 -21.69 -1.19
C GLY A 109 -0.90 -21.73 0.14
N ILE A 110 -0.41 -20.58 0.62
CA ILE A 110 0.24 -20.48 1.94
C ILE A 110 -0.74 -20.79 3.07
N CYS A 111 -2.02 -20.41 2.97
CA CYS A 111 -3.01 -20.71 4.00
C CYS A 111 -3.36 -22.21 4.12
N LEU A 112 -3.06 -23.02 3.09
CA LEU A 112 -3.34 -24.46 3.07
C LEU A 112 -2.14 -25.32 3.53
N LEU A 113 -0.96 -24.70 3.75
CA LEU A 113 0.23 -25.33 4.34
C LEU A 113 0.19 -25.25 5.87
#